data_AF-A0A2I0NUB8-F1
#
_entry.id   AF-A0A2I0NUB8-F1
#
_cell.length_a   1.000
_cell.length_b   1.000
_cell.length_c   1.000
_cell.angle_alpha   90.00
_cell.angle_beta   90.00
_cell.angle_gamma   90.00
#
_symmetry.space_group_name_H-M   'P 1'
#
loop_
_entity.id
_entity.type
_entity.pdbx_description
1 polymer ?
#
loop_
_entity_poly.entity_id
_entity_poly.type
_entity_poly.pdbx_seq_one_letter_code
_entity_poly.pdbx_strand_id
1 'polypeptide(L)'
;MDWGYINARMRGMKSHLLDRCALDNLVLQPDLESLIADLENTPYKSDIIEAKVQYSGVLCIEYALRKNFVRTFQKILRFVKTEEAERYITIFL
;
A
#
# COMPACT_ATOMS: atom_id res chain seq x y z
N MET A 1 -24.70 5.54 -10.08
CA MET A 1 -23.43 5.01 -9.53
C MET A 1 -23.78 4.10 -8.36
N ASP A 2 -23.28 2.86 -8.36
CA ASP A 2 -23.54 1.94 -7.24
C ASP A 2 -22.46 2.10 -6.16
N TRP A 3 -22.78 2.93 -5.16
CA TRP A 3 -21.95 3.10 -3.98
C TRP A 3 -21.74 1.78 -3.22
N GLY A 4 -22.64 0.80 -3.36
CA GLY A 4 -22.49 -0.55 -2.82
C GLY A 4 -21.28 -1.27 -3.41
N TYR A 5 -21.14 -1.25 -4.74
CA TYR A 5 -19.97 -1.84 -5.43
C TYR A 5 -18.66 -1.15 -5.02
N ILE A 6 -18.63 0.19 -5.01
CA ILE A 6 -17.43 0.96 -4.63
C ILE A 6 -17.05 0.65 -3.18
N ASN A 7 -18.01 0.68 -2.25
CA ASN A 7 -17.76 0.37 -0.84
C ASN A 7 -17.27 -1.06 -0.63
N ALA A 8 -17.83 -2.04 -1.34
CA ALA A 8 -17.37 -3.42 -1.27
C ALA A 8 -15.90 -3.56 -1.74
N ARG A 9 -15.54 -2.92 -2.86
CA ARG A 9 -14.16 -2.88 -3.35
C ARG A 9 -13.22 -2.19 -2.37
N MET A 10 -13.61 -1.05 -1.80
CA MET A 10 -12.82 -0.32 -0.81
C MET A 10 -12.59 -1.13 0.46
N ARG A 11 -13.61 -1.83 0.96
CA ARG A 11 -13.47 -2.74 2.11
C ARG A 11 -12.54 -3.90 1.81
N GLY A 12 -12.65 -4.50 0.62
CA GLY A 12 -11.73 -5.54 0.15
C GLY A 12 -10.30 -5.01 0.05
N MET A 13 -10.07 -3.79 -0.44
CA MET A 13 -8.74 -3.19 -0.46
C MET A 13 -8.20 -2.94 0.96
N LYS A 14 -9.04 -2.41 1.86
CA LYS A 14 -8.69 -2.15 3.27
C LYS A 14 -8.30 -3.43 4.02
N SER A 15 -8.90 -4.58 3.72
CA SER A 15 -8.55 -5.84 4.40
C SER A 15 -7.15 -6.36 4.09
N HIS A 16 -6.45 -5.78 3.10
CA HIS A 16 -5.05 -6.11 2.80
C HIS A 16 -4.06 -5.22 3.57
N LEU A 17 -4.51 -4.24 4.34
CA LEU A 17 -3.62 -3.49 5.22
C LEU A 17 -3.08 -4.42 6.31
N LEU A 18 -1.85 -4.14 6.75
CA LEU A 18 -1.25 -4.87 7.86
C LEU A 18 -2.15 -4.72 9.09
N ASP A 19 -2.48 -5.87 9.67
CA ASP A 19 -3.19 -5.89 10.94
C ASP A 19 -2.23 -5.52 12.08
N ARG A 20 -2.79 -5.45 13.29
CA ARG A 20 -2.01 -5.06 14.47
C ARG A 20 -0.86 -6.04 14.75
N CYS A 21 -1.11 -7.33 14.60
CA CYS A 21 -0.12 -8.38 14.84
C CYS A 21 1.04 -8.27 13.86
N ALA A 22 0.75 -8.06 12.57
CA ALA A 22 1.76 -7.87 11.54
C ALA A 22 2.61 -6.62 11.80
N LEU A 23 1.99 -5.50 12.22
CA LEU A 23 2.74 -4.30 12.60
C LEU A 23 3.62 -4.53 13.83
N ASP A 24 3.10 -5.19 14.87
CA ASP A 24 3.88 -5.51 16.06
C ASP A 24 5.07 -6.42 15.71
N ASN A 25 4.89 -7.40 14.82
CA ASN A 25 5.97 -8.26 14.32
C ASN A 25 7.07 -7.49 13.57
N LEU A 26 6.69 -6.48 12.77
CA LEU A 26 7.66 -5.63 12.06
C LEU A 26 8.50 -4.78 13.02
N VAL A 27 7.89 -4.28 14.11
CA VAL A 27 8.59 -3.48 15.12
C VAL A 27 9.60 -4.31 15.93
N LEU A 28 9.32 -5.60 16.11
CA LEU A 28 10.18 -6.52 16.86
C LEU A 28 11.38 -7.03 16.06
N GLN A 29 11.51 -6.65 14.79
CA GLN A 29 12.64 -7.07 13.97
C GLN A 29 13.96 -6.51 14.51
N PRO A 30 15.04 -7.31 14.51
CA PRO A 30 16.32 -6.91 15.12
C PRO A 30 17.04 -5.80 14.36
N ASP A 31 16.76 -5.66 13.06
CA ASP A 31 17.37 -4.68 12.18
C ASP A 31 16.48 -4.39 10.96
N LEU A 32 16.92 -3.42 10.15
CA LEU A 32 16.18 -2.94 9.00
C LEU A 32 16.11 -3.95 7.85
N GLU A 33 17.13 -4.79 7.68
CA GLU A 33 17.15 -5.80 6.63
C GLU A 33 16.17 -6.93 6.94
N SER A 34 16.09 -7.32 8.21
CA SER A 34 15.09 -8.27 8.73
C SER A 34 13.67 -7.74 8.55
N LEU A 35 13.46 -6.44 8.84
CA LEU A 35 12.18 -5.76 8.58
C LEU A 35 11.82 -5.76 7.09
N ILE A 36 12.77 -5.44 6.20
CA ILE A 36 12.55 -5.48 4.74
C ILE A 36 12.20 -6.90 4.28
N ALA A 37 12.91 -7.90 4.78
CA ALA A 37 12.64 -9.30 4.48
C ALA A 37 11.23 -9.72 4.94
N ASP A 38 10.80 -9.30 6.13
CA ASP A 38 9.44 -9.57 6.61
C ASP A 38 8.37 -8.85 5.80
N LEU A 39 8.63 -7.62 5.33
CA LEU A 39 7.72 -6.92 4.41
C LEU A 39 7.53 -7.69 3.09
N GLU A 40 8.50 -8.50 2.64
CA GLU A 40 8.34 -9.37 1.47
C GLU A 40 7.33 -10.51 1.68
N ASN A 41 6.96 -10.80 2.93
CA ASN A 41 5.91 -11.78 3.27
C ASN A 41 4.52 -11.15 3.41
N THR A 42 4.39 -9.85 3.11
CA THR A 42 3.14 -9.10 3.23
C THR A 42 2.56 -8.76 1.85
N PRO A 43 1.37 -8.13 1.78
CA PRO A 43 0.84 -7.58 0.52
C PRO A 43 1.74 -6.55 -0.19
N TYR A 44 2.80 -6.05 0.46
CA TYR A 44 3.78 -5.14 -0.13
C TYR A 44 4.93 -5.84 -0.89
N LYS A 45 4.97 -7.17 -0.91
CA LYS A 45 6.03 -7.98 -1.52
C LYS A 45 6.51 -7.47 -2.87
N SER A 46 5.60 -7.25 -3.82
CA SER A 46 5.96 -6.85 -5.17
C SER A 46 6.67 -5.50 -5.21
N ASP A 47 6.24 -4.56 -4.38
CA ASP A 47 6.80 -3.21 -4.37
C ASP A 47 8.16 -3.18 -3.67
N ILE A 48 8.35 -4.03 -2.64
CA ILE A 48 9.63 -4.20 -1.95
C ILE A 48 10.66 -4.85 -2.86
N ILE A 49 10.32 -5.98 -3.52
CA ILE A 49 11.24 -6.67 -4.44
C ILE A 49 11.71 -5.71 -5.54
N GLU A 50 10.81 -4.90 -6.08
CA GLU A 50 11.16 -3.90 -7.08
C GLU A 50 12.08 -2.80 -6.53
N ALA A 51 11.76 -2.24 -5.35
CA ALA A 51 12.54 -1.19 -4.73
C ALA A 51 13.97 -1.64 -4.40
N LYS A 52 14.16 -2.90 -3.97
CA LYS A 52 15.47 -3.48 -3.65
C LYS A 52 16.46 -3.49 -4.81
N VAL A 53 15.98 -3.39 -6.06
CA VAL A 53 16.85 -3.32 -7.24
C VAL A 53 17.67 -2.02 -7.24
N GLN A 54 17.11 -0.93 -6.70
CA GLN A 54 17.68 0.42 -6.82
C GLN A 54 17.99 1.07 -5.47
N TYR A 55 17.35 0.61 -4.39
CA TYR A 55 17.41 1.23 -3.08
C TYR A 55 17.69 0.20 -1.99
N SER A 56 18.28 0.65 -0.89
CA SER A 56 18.56 -0.15 0.31
C SER A 56 18.10 0.58 1.57
N GLY A 57 18.02 -0.16 2.69
CA GLY A 57 17.60 0.39 3.97
C GLY A 57 16.28 1.17 3.90
N VAL A 58 16.25 2.35 4.54
CA VAL A 58 15.00 3.11 4.70
C VAL A 58 14.45 3.58 3.36
N LEU A 59 15.32 3.93 2.41
CA LEU A 59 14.92 4.39 1.08
C LEU A 59 14.20 3.30 0.29
N CYS A 60 14.58 2.03 0.47
CA CYS A 60 13.88 0.89 -0.13
C CYS A 60 12.42 0.84 0.35
N ILE A 61 12.21 0.93 1.66
CA ILE A 61 10.87 0.92 2.27
C ILE A 61 10.06 2.13 1.80
N GLU A 62 10.65 3.33 1.89
CA GLU A 62 9.97 4.57 1.54
C GLU A 62 9.53 4.58 0.07
N TYR A 63 10.41 4.15 -0.85
CA TYR A 63 10.08 4.05 -2.27
C TYR A 63 8.97 3.02 -2.52
N ALA A 64 9.10 1.81 -1.97
CA ALA A 64 8.11 0.75 -2.12
C ALA A 64 6.72 1.18 -1.63
N LEU A 65 6.63 1.75 -0.42
CA LEU A 65 5.38 2.17 0.18
C LEU A 65 4.74 3.35 -0.57
N ARG A 66 5.54 4.35 -0.97
CA ARG A 66 5.05 5.48 -1.78
C ARG A 66 4.51 5.00 -3.12
N LYS A 67 5.22 4.09 -3.78
CA LYS A 67 4.79 3.52 -5.06
C LYS A 67 3.49 2.73 -4.91
N ASN A 68 3.39 1.89 -3.88
CA ASN A 68 2.17 1.14 -3.57
C ASN A 68 0.99 2.09 -3.30
N PHE A 69 1.22 3.16 -2.55
CA PHE A 69 0.22 4.18 -2.22
C PHE A 69 -0.33 4.84 -3.49
N VAL A 70 0.54 5.39 -4.33
CA VAL A 70 0.14 6.04 -5.61
C VAL A 70 -0.63 5.06 -6.50
N ARG A 71 -0.12 3.83 -6.68
CA ARG A 71 -0.79 2.79 -7.49
C ARG A 71 -2.17 2.44 -6.94
N THR A 72 -2.32 2.43 -5.62
CA THR A 72 -3.59 2.14 -4.93
C THR A 72 -4.61 3.24 -5.20
N PHE A 73 -4.23 4.52 -5.05
CA PHE A 73 -5.13 5.64 -5.32
C PHE A 73 -5.49 5.76 -6.81
N GLN A 74 -4.55 5.51 -7.72
CA GLN A 74 -4.84 5.41 -9.16
C GLN A 74 -5.82 4.27 -9.47
N LYS A 75 -5.72 3.13 -8.77
CA LYS A 75 -6.69 2.04 -8.90
C LYS A 75 -8.08 2.47 -8.43
N ILE A 76 -8.17 3.19 -7.32
CA ILE A 76 -9.44 3.73 -6.80
C ILE A 76 -10.06 4.68 -7.82
N LEU A 77 -9.28 5.61 -8.35
CA LEU A 77 -9.73 6.58 -9.34
C LEU A 77 -10.34 5.90 -10.58
N ARG A 78 -9.76 4.79 -11.07
CA ARG A 78 -10.27 4.07 -12.24
C ARG A 78 -11.70 3.51 -12.09
N PHE A 79 -12.17 3.24 -10.88
CA PHE A 79 -13.53 2.73 -10.66
C PHE A 79 -14.48 3.75 -10.02
N VAL A 80 -13.98 4.90 -9.62
CA VAL A 80 -14.79 6.05 -9.20
C VAL A 80 -15.08 6.92 -10.43
N LYS A 81 -16.36 7.05 -10.79
CA LYS A 81 -16.83 7.76 -12.00
C LYS A 81 -17.57 9.08 -11.70
N THR A 82 -17.36 9.68 -10.53
CA THR A 82 -18.02 10.92 -10.09
C THR A 82 -16.98 11.98 -9.82
N GLU A 83 -17.21 13.17 -10.37
CA GLU A 83 -16.31 14.32 -10.25
C GLU A 83 -16.02 14.70 -8.79
N GLU A 84 -17.01 14.62 -7.89
CA GLU A 84 -16.82 14.95 -6.47
C GLU A 84 -15.80 14.04 -5.78
N ALA A 85 -15.98 12.71 -5.89
CA ALA A 85 -15.08 11.75 -5.27
C ALA A 85 -13.69 11.76 -5.92
N GLU A 86 -13.62 11.95 -7.24
CA GLU A 86 -12.37 12.14 -7.97
C GLU A 86 -11.56 13.32 -7.43
N ARG A 87 -12.21 14.48 -7.19
CA ARG A 87 -11.53 15.66 -6.60
C ARG A 87 -10.87 15.36 -5.26
N TYR A 88 -11.50 14.56 -4.40
CA TYR A 88 -10.92 14.19 -3.11
C TYR A 88 -9.81 13.15 -3.21
N ILE A 89 -9.94 12.18 -4.12
CA ILE A 89 -8.95 11.10 -4.31
C ILE A 89 -7.64 11.66 -4.87
N THR A 90 -7.71 12.63 -5.78
CA THR A 90 -6.53 13.22 -6.43
C THR A 90 -5.62 14.01 -5.48
N ILE A 91 -6.09 14.42 -4.30
CA ILE A 91 -5.26 15.08 -3.27
C ILE A 91 -4.08 14.19 -2.84
N PHE A 92 -4.23 12.87 -2.95
CA PHE A 92 -3.24 11.88 -2.52
C PHE A 92 -2.30 11.42 -3.65
N LEU A 93 -2.39 12.00 -4.85
CA LEU A 93 -1.56 11.68 -6.01
C LEU A 93 -0.59 12.82 -6.32
#